data_AF-A0A1F6D5U3-F1
#
_entry.id   AF-A0A1F6D5U3-F1
#
_cell.length_a   1.000
_cell.length_b   1.000
_cell.length_c   1.000
_cell.angle_alpha   90.00
_cell.angle_beta   90.00
_cell.angle_gamma   90.00
#
_symmetry.space_group_name_H-M   'P 1'
#
loop_
_entity.id
_entity.type
_entity.pdbx_description
1 polymer ?
#
loop_
_entity_poly.entity_id
_entity_poly.type
_entity_poly.pdbx_seq_one_letter_code
_entity_poly.pdbx_strand_id
1 'polypeptide(L)'
;MKKFKFRFQAVEDVKRREEDLKRERLAEAHRTLQDQETALAGLHSLRDACQRQIVEQTTAGRLNAAEIALSHLYLQKVTEDIQRQRTQVARTQQEVETRRQILLQAAQERKMLENLKARDQAAHRYEEARQEQARMDEIAGRPKQ
;
A
#
# COMPACT_ATOMS: atom_id res chain seq x y z
N MET A 1 -30.16 -25.19 -20.06
CA MET A 1 -28.70 -24.90 -20.02
C MET A 1 -28.23 -24.85 -18.58
N LYS A 2 -27.12 -25.52 -18.24
CA LYS A 2 -26.59 -25.51 -16.86
C LYS A 2 -25.84 -24.20 -16.64
N LYS A 3 -26.14 -23.45 -15.57
CA LYS A 3 -25.39 -22.24 -15.24
C LYS A 3 -23.93 -22.59 -14.94
N PHE A 4 -22.98 -21.83 -15.49
CA PHE A 4 -21.56 -21.96 -15.19
C PHE A 4 -21.30 -21.79 -13.68
N LYS A 5 -20.54 -22.70 -13.08
CA LYS A 5 -20.11 -22.64 -11.69
C LYS A 5 -18.60 -22.81 -11.64
N PHE A 6 -17.91 -21.76 -11.18
CA PHE A 6 -16.47 -21.84 -10.97
C PHE A 6 -16.16 -22.59 -9.66
N ARG A 7 -15.39 -23.68 -9.76
CA ARG A 7 -15.08 -24.55 -8.62
C ARG A 7 -14.35 -23.84 -7.49
N PHE A 8 -13.57 -22.80 -7.82
CA PHE A 8 -12.74 -22.06 -6.85
C PHE A 8 -13.32 -20.69 -6.47
N GLN A 9 -14.63 -20.47 -6.64
CA GLN A 9 -15.26 -19.17 -6.33
C GLN A 9 -14.97 -18.71 -4.89
N ALA A 10 -15.12 -19.60 -3.91
CA ALA A 10 -14.84 -19.28 -2.51
C ALA A 10 -13.37 -18.87 -2.27
N VAL A 11 -12.42 -19.51 -2.97
CA VAL A 11 -10.99 -19.19 -2.85
C VAL A 11 -10.70 -17.82 -3.49
N GLU A 12 -11.30 -17.53 -4.64
CA GLU A 12 -11.21 -16.23 -5.30
C GLU A 12 -11.73 -15.10 -4.39
N ASP A 13 -12.87 -15.32 -3.73
CA ASP A 13 -13.48 -14.33 -2.83
C ASP A 13 -12.60 -14.07 -1.60
N VAL A 14 -12.00 -15.12 -1.02
CA VAL A 14 -11.02 -14.99 0.07
C VAL A 14 -9.80 -14.21 -0.39
N LYS A 15 -9.24 -14.53 -1.57
CA LYS A 15 -8.06 -13.84 -2.11
C LYS A 15 -8.31 -12.37 -2.43
N ARG A 16 -9.51 -12.04 -2.90
CA ARG A 16 -9.95 -10.64 -3.09
C ARG A 16 -9.94 -9.88 -1.77
N ARG A 17 -10.55 -10.45 -0.72
CA ARG A 17 -10.55 -9.84 0.62
C ARG A 17 -9.15 -9.71 1.21
N GLU A 18 -8.30 -10.72 1.02
CA GLU A 18 -6.89 -10.65 1.46
C GLU A 18 -6.13 -9.52 0.77
N GLU A 19 -6.32 -9.31 -0.53
CA GLU A 19 -5.71 -8.19 -1.25
C GLU A 19 -6.22 -6.84 -0.73
N ASP A 20 -7.53 -6.72 -0.50
CA ASP A 20 -8.13 -5.49 0.01
C ASP A 20 -7.56 -5.12 1.39
N LEU A 21 -7.45 -6.09 2.30
CA LEU A 21 -6.80 -5.91 3.61
C LEU A 21 -5.32 -5.51 3.48
N LYS A 22 -4.59 -6.09 2.53
CA LYS A 22 -3.18 -5.73 2.29
C LYS A 22 -3.05 -4.32 1.71
N ARG A 23 -4.03 -3.88 0.91
CA ARG A 23 -4.10 -2.51 0.38
C ARG A 23 -4.36 -1.49 1.48
N GLU A 24 -5.27 -1.80 2.41
CA GLU A 24 -5.53 -0.97 3.59
C GLU A 24 -4.27 -0.83 4.46
N ARG A 25 -3.57 -1.94 4.74
CA ARG A 25 -2.30 -1.91 5.50
C ARG A 25 -1.21 -1.09 4.83
N LEU A 26 -1.12 -1.12 3.49
CA LEU A 26 -0.18 -0.27 2.76
C LEU A 26 -0.57 1.22 2.90
N ALA A 27 -1.86 1.54 2.83
CA ALA A 27 -2.34 2.91 3.04
C ALA A 27 -2.07 3.41 4.48
N GLU A 28 -2.23 2.55 5.49
CA GLU A 28 -1.83 2.83 6.87
C GLU A 28 -0.34 3.12 6.99
N ALA A 29 0.52 2.27 6.41
CA ALA A 29 1.97 2.48 6.44
C ALA A 29 2.38 3.80 5.78
N HIS A 30 1.73 4.18 4.66
CA HIS A 30 1.96 5.49 4.02
C HIS A 30 1.55 6.66 4.90
N ARG A 31 0.40 6.58 5.59
CA ARG A 31 -0.03 7.62 6.54
C ARG A 31 1.00 7.77 7.66
N THR A 32 1.42 6.66 8.25
CA THR A 32 2.46 6.68 9.28
C THR A 32 3.76 7.29 8.75
N LEU A 33 4.19 6.98 7.53
CA LEU A 33 5.39 7.57 6.93
C LEU A 33 5.25 9.10 6.83
N GLN A 34 4.12 9.56 6.31
CA GLN A 34 3.83 11.00 6.17
C GLN A 34 3.85 11.71 7.54
N ASP A 35 3.30 11.08 8.58
CA ASP A 35 3.34 11.62 9.94
C ASP A 35 4.79 11.73 10.46
N GLN A 36 5.61 10.70 10.22
CA GLN A 36 7.03 10.71 10.63
C GLN A 36 7.85 11.76 9.87
N GLU A 37 7.59 11.96 8.58
CA GLU A 37 8.24 12.97 7.76
C GLU A 37 7.82 14.39 8.18
N THR A 38 6.54 14.57 8.52
CA THR A 38 6.01 15.84 9.06
C THR A 38 6.65 16.17 10.40
N ALA A 39 6.77 15.19 11.30
CA ALA A 39 7.46 15.37 12.58
C ALA A 39 8.94 15.75 12.39
N LEU A 40 9.63 15.10 11.44
CA LEU A 40 11.01 15.42 11.09
C LEU A 40 11.16 16.86 10.57
N ALA A 41 10.27 17.29 9.68
CA ALA A 41 10.24 18.66 9.17
C ALA A 41 9.98 19.68 10.29
N GLY A 42 9.10 19.33 11.25
CA GLY A 42 8.86 20.13 12.46
C GLY A 42 10.12 20.32 13.30
N LEU A 43 10.88 19.24 13.55
CA LEU A 43 12.14 19.31 14.29
C LEU A 43 13.21 20.15 13.57
N HIS A 44 13.30 20.03 12.25
CA HIS A 44 14.18 20.88 11.46
C HIS A 44 13.79 22.37 11.57
N SER A 45 12.51 22.67 11.45
CA SER A 45 12.00 24.03 11.58
C SER A 45 12.28 24.62 12.96
N LEU A 46 12.12 23.81 14.02
CA LEU A 46 12.41 24.18 15.40
C LEU A 46 13.90 24.50 15.60
N ARG A 47 14.79 23.63 15.09
CA ARG A 47 16.23 23.85 15.14
C ARG A 47 16.61 25.15 14.45
N ASP A 48 16.10 25.38 13.25
CA ASP A 48 16.43 26.55 12.44
C ASP A 48 15.91 27.84 13.08
N ALA A 49 14.72 27.80 13.69
CA ALA A 49 14.18 28.92 14.48
C ALA A 49 15.05 29.23 15.71
N CYS A 50 15.47 28.20 16.45
CA CYS A 50 16.35 28.37 17.60
C CYS A 50 17.71 28.96 17.19
N GLN A 51 18.32 28.48 16.10
CA GLN A 51 19.56 29.04 15.57
C GLN A 51 19.42 30.51 15.19
N ARG A 52 18.34 30.89 14.48
CA ARG A 52 18.07 32.30 14.15
C ARG A 52 17.97 33.17 15.40
N GLN A 53 17.21 32.72 16.40
CA GLN A 53 17.04 33.45 17.66
C GLN A 53 18.39 33.67 18.38
N ILE A 54 19.25 32.64 18.42
CA ILE A 54 20.57 32.75 19.05
C ILE A 54 21.43 33.79 18.31
N VAL A 55 21.45 33.75 16.97
CA VAL A 55 22.22 34.70 16.16
C VAL A 55 21.72 36.13 16.37
N GLU A 56 20.40 36.35 16.34
CA GLU A 56 19.79 37.66 16.56
C GLU A 56 20.12 38.23 17.94
N GLN A 57 19.94 37.44 19.00
CA GLN A 57 20.17 37.90 20.36
C GLN A 57 21.67 38.09 20.67
N THR A 58 22.55 37.28 20.06
CA THR A 58 24.01 37.45 20.18
C THR A 58 24.45 38.74 19.49
N THR A 59 23.96 38.99 18.27
CA THR A 59 24.28 40.21 17.50
C THR A 59 23.77 41.48 18.19
N ALA A 60 22.63 41.39 18.88
CA ALA A 60 22.07 42.48 19.67
C ALA A 60 22.77 42.70 21.04
N GLY A 61 23.77 41.89 21.39
CA GLY A 61 24.46 41.95 22.70
C GLY A 61 23.56 41.61 23.89
N ARG A 62 22.48 40.85 23.66
CA ARG A 62 21.42 40.57 24.66
C ARG A 62 21.60 39.25 25.40
N LEU A 63 22.53 38.39 24.96
CA LEU A 63 22.78 37.10 25.58
C LEU A 63 24.00 37.15 26.50
N ASN A 64 23.85 36.61 27.71
CA ASN A 64 24.97 36.29 28.58
C ASN A 64 25.51 34.86 28.31
N ALA A 65 26.67 34.54 28.89
CA ALA A 65 27.34 33.26 28.66
C ALA A 65 26.51 32.03 29.08
N ALA A 66 25.67 32.15 30.12
CA ALA A 66 24.83 31.06 30.59
C ALA A 66 23.66 30.78 29.61
N GLU A 67 23.07 31.82 29.05
CA GLU A 67 22.01 31.70 28.04
C GLU A 67 22.53 31.08 26.74
N ILE A 68 23.74 31.46 26.31
CA ILE A 68 24.43 30.84 25.16
C ILE A 68 24.64 29.34 25.41
N ALA A 69 25.14 28.97 26.59
CA ALA A 69 25.37 27.56 26.94
C ALA A 69 24.06 26.75 26.95
N LEU A 70 22.98 27.30 27.51
CA LEU A 70 21.66 26.67 27.52
C LEU A 70 21.12 26.46 26.10
N SER A 71 21.24 27.47 25.24
CA SER A 71 20.86 27.39 23.84
C SER A 71 21.62 26.31 23.08
N HIS A 72 22.93 26.18 23.32
CA HIS A 72 23.74 25.11 22.72
C HIS A 72 23.29 23.71 23.16
N LEU A 73 23.03 23.51 24.46
CA LEU A 73 22.53 22.22 24.98
C LEU A 73 21.17 21.86 24.36
N TYR A 74 20.29 22.83 24.23
CA TYR A 74 19.00 22.64 23.58
C TYR A 74 19.15 22.25 22.10
N LEU A 75 20.00 22.97 21.33
CA LEU A 75 20.27 22.63 19.93
C LEU A 75 20.86 21.23 19.77
N GLN A 76 21.74 20.82 20.69
CA GLN A 76 22.28 19.46 20.71
C GLN A 76 21.15 18.44 20.88
N LYS A 77 20.26 18.66 21.85
CA LYS A 77 19.10 17.78 22.09
C LYS A 77 18.20 17.67 20.86
N VAL A 78 17.84 18.80 20.24
CA VAL A 78 17.03 18.82 19.02
C VAL A 78 17.74 18.09 17.87
N THR A 79 19.07 18.24 17.76
CA THR A 79 19.85 17.52 16.75
C THR A 79 19.81 16.01 16.97
N GLU A 80 19.92 15.55 18.20
CA GLU A 80 19.75 14.12 18.52
C GLU A 80 18.33 13.62 18.22
N ASP A 81 17.30 14.42 18.53
CA ASP A 81 15.92 14.11 18.19
C ASP A 81 15.71 13.99 16.68
N ILE A 82 16.33 14.87 15.89
CA ILE A 82 16.34 14.78 14.42
C ILE A 82 16.96 13.46 13.97
N GLN A 83 18.09 13.04 14.54
CA GLN A 83 18.71 11.76 14.16
C GLN A 83 17.82 10.57 14.52
N ARG A 84 17.24 10.55 15.72
CA ARG A 84 16.27 9.52 16.12
C ARG A 84 15.08 9.48 15.17
N GLN A 85 14.54 10.65 14.82
CA GLN A 85 13.39 10.76 13.93
C GLN A 85 13.72 10.30 12.49
N ARG A 86 14.92 10.60 11.98
CA ARG A 86 15.39 10.08 10.69
C ARG A 86 15.44 8.56 10.66
N THR A 87 15.90 7.93 11.75
CA THR A 87 15.86 6.46 11.87
C THR A 87 14.42 5.94 11.83
N GLN A 88 13.46 6.62 12.45
CA GLN A 88 12.04 6.22 12.37
C GLN A 88 11.49 6.37 10.97
N VAL A 89 11.78 7.49 10.28
CA VAL A 89 11.39 7.69 8.87
C VAL A 89 11.93 6.55 8.01
N ALA A 90 13.23 6.24 8.10
CA ALA A 90 13.85 5.16 7.33
C ALA A 90 13.20 3.79 7.62
N ARG A 91 12.89 3.50 8.89
CA ARG A 91 12.19 2.27 9.28
C ARG A 91 10.79 2.20 8.67
N THR A 92 10.03 3.28 8.71
CA THR A 92 8.67 3.31 8.16
C THR A 92 8.69 3.28 6.63
N GLN A 93 9.69 3.85 5.97
CA GLN A 93 9.91 3.69 4.53
C GLN A 93 10.12 2.23 4.15
N GLN A 94 10.94 1.50 4.93
CA GLN A 94 11.14 0.06 4.71
C GLN A 94 9.85 -0.75 4.93
N GLU A 95 9.04 -0.36 5.91
CA GLU A 95 7.74 -0.98 6.15
C GLU A 95 6.78 -0.77 4.96
N VAL A 96 6.71 0.45 4.42
CA VAL A 96 5.93 0.76 3.22
C VAL A 96 6.33 -0.14 2.05
N GLU A 97 7.63 -0.27 1.78
CA GLU A 97 8.09 -1.12 0.68
C GLU A 97 7.77 -2.60 0.94
N THR A 98 7.91 -3.06 2.18
CA THR A 98 7.51 -4.43 2.57
C THR A 98 6.02 -4.67 2.33
N ARG A 99 5.15 -3.74 2.74
CA ARG A 99 3.70 -3.83 2.51
C ARG A 99 3.34 -3.78 1.03
N ARG A 100 4.08 -3.00 0.24
CA ARG A 100 3.91 -2.91 -1.22
C ARG A 100 4.21 -4.26 -1.88
N GLN A 101 5.29 -4.92 -1.50
CA GLN A 101 5.64 -6.25 -2.01
C GLN A 101 4.59 -7.31 -1.65
N ILE A 102 4.11 -7.28 -0.40
CA ILE A 102 3.04 -8.17 0.07
C ILE A 102 1.74 -7.98 -0.73
N LEU A 103 1.37 -6.72 -1.02
CA LEU A 103 0.20 -6.41 -1.84
C LEU A 103 0.40 -6.89 -3.29
N LEU A 104 1.58 -6.69 -3.87
CA LEU A 104 1.89 -7.13 -5.22
C LEU A 104 1.72 -8.65 -5.36
N GLN A 105 2.24 -9.42 -4.41
CA GLN A 105 2.08 -10.88 -4.40
C GLN A 105 0.61 -11.28 -4.30
N ALA A 106 -0.17 -10.64 -3.43
CA ALA A 106 -1.60 -10.91 -3.30
C ALA A 106 -2.38 -10.63 -4.58
N ALA A 107 -2.07 -9.52 -5.25
CA ALA A 107 -2.67 -9.16 -6.53
C ALA A 107 -2.33 -10.18 -7.63
N GLN A 108 -1.09 -10.70 -7.65
CA GLN A 108 -0.68 -11.76 -8.57
C GLN A 108 -1.47 -13.06 -8.32
N GLU A 109 -1.61 -13.48 -7.06
CA GLU A 109 -2.40 -14.66 -6.68
C GLU A 109 -3.87 -14.52 -7.09
N ARG A 110 -4.50 -13.35 -6.83
CA ARG A 110 -5.88 -13.07 -7.28
C ARG A 110 -5.98 -13.15 -8.80
N LYS A 111 -5.06 -12.51 -9.53
CA LYS A 111 -5.07 -12.48 -10.99
C LYS A 111 -4.91 -13.88 -11.61
N MET A 112 -4.16 -14.78 -10.96
CA MET A 112 -4.05 -16.17 -11.39
C MET A 112 -5.42 -16.88 -11.34
N LEU A 113 -6.20 -16.68 -10.27
CA LEU A 113 -7.54 -17.25 -10.14
C LEU A 113 -8.53 -16.64 -11.14
N GLU A 114 -8.46 -15.33 -11.38
CA GLU A 114 -9.28 -14.64 -12.39
C GLU A 114 -9.01 -15.20 -13.80
N ASN A 115 -7.73 -15.40 -14.14
CA ASN A 115 -7.34 -16.00 -15.42
C ASN A 115 -7.82 -17.45 -15.56
N LEU A 116 -7.74 -18.25 -14.48
CA LEU A 116 -8.24 -19.62 -14.47
C LEU A 116 -9.76 -19.66 -14.68
N LYS A 117 -10.50 -18.81 -13.98
CA LYS A 117 -11.95 -18.67 -14.13
C LYS A 117 -12.34 -18.29 -15.55
N ALA A 118 -11.63 -17.34 -16.16
CA ALA A 118 -11.88 -16.93 -17.55
C ALA A 118 -11.70 -18.09 -18.54
N ARG A 119 -10.68 -18.93 -18.35
CA ARG A 119 -10.44 -20.14 -19.15
C ARG A 119 -11.55 -21.17 -18.97
N ASP A 120 -11.92 -21.48 -17.73
CA ASP A 120 -13.00 -22.42 -17.42
C ASP A 120 -14.34 -21.96 -18.02
N GLN A 121 -14.60 -20.66 -17.97
CA GLN A 121 -15.82 -20.08 -18.54
C GLN A 121 -15.82 -20.15 -20.06
N ALA A 122 -14.67 -19.94 -20.71
CA ALA A 122 -14.54 -20.10 -22.16
C ALA A 122 -14.78 -21.55 -22.60
N ALA A 123 -14.21 -22.52 -21.87
CA ALA A 123 -14.43 -23.95 -22.13
C ALA A 123 -15.91 -24.34 -21.95
N HIS A 124 -16.57 -23.85 -20.90
CA HIS A 124 -18.00 -24.08 -20.70
C HIS A 124 -18.85 -23.55 -21.85
N ARG A 125 -18.59 -22.31 -22.30
CA ARG A 125 -19.31 -21.71 -23.45
C ARG A 125 -19.11 -22.50 -24.73
N TYR A 126 -17.88 -22.97 -24.98
CA TYR A 126 -17.58 -23.80 -26.14
C TYR A 126 -18.37 -25.12 -26.13
N GLU A 127 -18.39 -25.79 -24.98
CA GLU A 127 -19.12 -27.06 -24.83
C GLU A 127 -20.65 -26.86 -24.92
N GLU A 128 -21.19 -25.77 -24.36
CA GLU A 128 -22.62 -25.43 -24.52
C GLU A 128 -22.99 -25.19 -25.99
N ALA A 129 -22.16 -24.46 -26.73
CA ALA A 129 -22.38 -24.21 -28.15
C ALA A 129 -22.31 -25.51 -28.97
N ARG A 130 -21.36 -26.38 -28.68
CA ARG A 130 -21.23 -27.70 -29.32
C ARG A 130 -22.45 -28.57 -29.06
N GLN A 131 -22.95 -28.61 -27.82
CA GLN A 131 -24.14 -29.37 -27.46
C GLN A 131 -25.42 -28.80 -28.09
N GLU A 132 -25.51 -27.48 -28.21
CA GLU A 132 -26.64 -26.84 -28.90
C GLU A 132 -26.64 -27.19 -30.40
N GLN A 133 -25.49 -27.09 -31.06
CA GLN A 133 -25.36 -27.49 -32.46
C GLN A 133 -25.77 -28.95 -32.69
N ALA A 134 -25.28 -29.87 -31.84
CA ALA A 134 -25.64 -31.28 -31.94
C ALA A 134 -27.14 -31.53 -31.76
N ARG A 135 -27.80 -30.80 -30.85
CA ARG A 135 -29.26 -30.86 -30.68
C ARG A 135 -30.00 -30.34 -31.92
N MET A 136 -29.53 -29.24 -32.51
CA MET A 136 -30.13 -28.68 -33.72
C MET A 136 -30.00 -29.62 -34.93
N ASP A 137 -28.84 -30.24 -35.10
CA ASP A 137 -28.59 -31.21 -36.18
C ASP A 137 -29.49 -32.46 -36.01
N GLU A 138 -29.71 -32.94 -34.78
CA GLU A 138 -30.63 -34.06 -34.50
C GLU A 138 -32.09 -33.72 -34.84
N ILE A 139 -32.52 -32.49 -34.53
CA ILE A 139 -33.88 -32.02 -34.86
C ILE A 139 -34.04 -31.87 -36.38
N ALA A 140 -33.04 -31.34 -37.07
CA ALA A 140 -33.05 -31.15 -38.53
C ALA A 140 -32.97 -32.47 -39.30
N GLY A 141 -32.30 -33.48 -38.75
CA GLY A 141 -32.13 -34.81 -39.35
C GLY A 141 -33.34 -35.75 -39.19
N ARG A 142 -34.35 -35.40 -38.40
CA ARG A 142 -35.58 -36.20 -38.29
C ARG A 142 -36.52 -35.93 -39.49
N PRO A 143 -36.84 -36.93 -40.32
CA PRO A 143 -37.79 -36.74 -41.41
C PRO A 143 -39.17 -36.40 -40.86
N LYS A 144 -39.85 -35.44 -41.49
CA LYS A 144 -41.25 -35.10 -41.18
C LYS A 144 -42.12 -36.32 -41.52
N GLN A 145 -42.77 -36.89 -40.51
CA GLN A 145 -43.84 -37.86 -40.68
C GLN A 145 -45.07 -37.21 -41.30
#